data_AF-A0A1F9AB13-F1
#
_entry.id   AF-A0A1F9AB13-F1
#
_cell.length_a   1.000
_cell.length_b   1.000
_cell.length_c   1.000
_cell.angle_alpha   90.00
_cell.angle_beta   90.00
_cell.angle_gamma   90.00
#
_symmetry.space_group_name_H-M   'P 1'
#
loop_
_entity.id
_entity.type
_entity.pdbx_description
1 polymer ?
#
loop_
_entity_poly.entity_id
_entity_poly.type
_entity_poly.pdbx_seq_one_letter_code
_entity_poly.pdbx_strand_id
1 'polypeptide(L)'
;MASNQINLVTGAGGIPSVTTIQPLSQTVSQIADAYLNLSHTDLSGGQYSGNGNWGTSGSPRITRITGNADIQGTIEGYGVLIVDGALGVQGNFTFHGLVIARGDVQVQITGNAGIYGSLMIGGSTEPDPDYELDVRGNAHIRFDSCALAAANGWVPLPKAAKLVAWQEKLT
;
A
#
# COMPACT_ATOMS: atom_id res chain seq x y z
N MET A 1 -0.37 18.66 21.67
CA MET A 1 -1.44 17.71 21.31
C MET A 1 -2.55 18.50 20.62
N ALA A 2 -2.42 18.72 19.31
CA ALA A 2 -3.44 19.43 18.54
C ALA A 2 -4.70 18.56 18.45
N SER A 3 -5.84 19.24 18.56
CA SER A 3 -7.17 18.68 18.78
C SER A 3 -7.63 17.78 17.64
N ASN A 4 -7.92 16.52 17.97
CA ASN A 4 -8.94 15.63 17.41
C ASN A 4 -9.67 16.13 16.14
N GLN A 5 -9.20 15.74 14.94
CA GLN A 5 -10.00 15.84 13.71
C GLN A 5 -11.00 14.69 13.54
N ILE A 6 -11.01 13.70 14.43
CA ILE A 6 -11.87 12.50 14.36
C ILE A 6 -13.38 12.84 14.49
N ASN A 7 -13.73 14.06 14.92
CA ASN A 7 -15.13 14.52 15.09
C ASN A 7 -15.54 15.71 14.20
N LEU A 8 -14.85 15.96 13.07
CA LEU A 8 -15.22 17.08 12.18
C LEU A 8 -16.34 16.75 11.19
N VAL A 9 -16.76 15.48 11.10
CA VAL A 9 -17.90 15.06 10.29
C VAL A 9 -19.04 14.69 11.22
N THR A 10 -19.88 15.67 11.54
CA THR A 10 -21.11 15.46 12.30
C THR A 10 -22.27 15.41 11.31
N GLY A 11 -22.98 14.29 11.24
CA GLY A 11 -24.22 14.24 10.46
C GLY A 11 -25.31 15.12 11.09
N ALA A 12 -26.30 15.55 10.31
CA ALA A 12 -27.33 16.51 10.74
C ALA A 12 -28.27 16.02 11.87
N GLY A 13 -28.00 14.86 12.47
CA GLY A 13 -28.77 14.32 13.61
C GLY A 13 -30.16 13.78 13.26
N GLY A 14 -30.62 13.94 12.01
CA GLY A 14 -31.85 13.35 11.47
C GLY A 14 -31.61 11.99 10.83
N ILE A 15 -32.69 11.27 10.49
CA ILE A 15 -32.60 10.10 9.61
C ILE A 15 -32.86 10.62 8.18
N PRO A 16 -31.88 10.59 7.24
CA PRO A 16 -30.55 9.98 7.35
C PRO A 16 -29.47 10.89 7.97
N SER A 17 -28.48 10.26 8.63
CA SER A 17 -27.28 10.90 9.19
C SER A 17 -26.04 10.06 8.83
N VAL A 18 -24.85 10.68 8.91
CA VAL A 18 -23.57 10.00 8.72
C VAL A 18 -23.38 8.95 9.81
N THR A 19 -22.98 7.73 9.42
CA THR A 19 -22.60 6.64 10.34
C THR A 19 -21.17 6.22 10.07
N THR A 20 -20.45 5.80 11.10
CA THR A 20 -19.13 5.19 10.96
C THR A 20 -19.32 3.70 10.66
N ILE A 21 -18.71 3.25 9.57
CA ILE A 21 -18.59 1.81 9.31
C ILE A 21 -17.50 1.22 10.19
N GLN A 22 -17.60 -0.08 10.49
CA GLN A 22 -16.52 -0.80 11.17
C GLN A 22 -15.21 -0.60 10.40
N PRO A 23 -14.07 -0.45 11.10
CA PRO A 23 -12.77 -0.39 10.44
C PRO A 23 -12.59 -1.63 9.55
N LEU A 24 -11.75 -1.50 8.52
CA LEU A 24 -11.40 -2.63 7.66
C LEU A 24 -11.02 -3.82 8.54
N SER A 25 -11.49 -5.02 8.17
CA SER A 25 -11.31 -6.23 8.96
C SER A 25 -9.84 -6.64 9.14
N GLN A 26 -8.93 -6.02 8.40
CA GLN A 26 -7.50 -6.30 8.40
C GLN A 26 -6.69 -5.00 8.32
N THR A 27 -5.64 -4.90 9.14
CA THR A 27 -4.62 -3.84 9.05
C THR A 27 -3.62 -4.14 7.94
N VAL A 28 -2.86 -3.14 7.51
CA VAL A 28 -1.80 -3.31 6.51
C VAL A 28 -0.78 -4.36 6.95
N SER A 29 -0.41 -4.37 8.23
CA SER A 29 0.51 -5.38 8.78
C SER A 29 -0.08 -6.79 8.71
N GLN A 30 -1.36 -6.96 9.03
CA GLN A 30 -2.04 -8.26 8.93
C GLN A 30 -2.12 -8.77 7.48
N ILE A 31 -2.29 -7.88 6.50
CA ILE A 31 -2.27 -8.24 5.08
C ILE A 31 -0.87 -8.70 4.67
N ALA A 32 0.19 -7.97 5.07
CA ALA A 32 1.56 -8.37 4.78
C ALA A 32 1.92 -9.71 5.43
N ASP A 33 1.57 -9.92 6.70
CA ASP A 33 1.83 -11.18 7.41
C ASP A 33 1.15 -12.37 6.72
N ALA A 34 -0.06 -12.17 6.18
CA ALA A 34 -0.73 -13.20 5.39
C ALA A 34 0.05 -13.57 4.12
N TYR A 35 0.67 -12.61 3.43
CA TYR A 35 1.55 -12.89 2.29
C TYR A 35 2.87 -13.54 2.72
N LEU A 36 3.42 -13.18 3.87
CA LEU A 36 4.66 -13.78 4.40
C LEU A 36 4.48 -15.23 4.88
N ASN A 37 3.25 -15.69 5.09
CA ASN A 37 2.96 -17.11 5.33
C ASN A 37 3.05 -17.97 4.06
N LEU A 38 3.19 -17.35 2.87
CA LEU A 38 3.43 -18.03 1.61
C LEU A 38 4.93 -18.07 1.29
N SER A 39 5.32 -18.86 0.28
CA SER A 39 6.72 -18.86 -0.18
C SER A 39 7.12 -17.49 -0.72
N HIS A 40 8.18 -16.91 -0.18
CA HIS A 40 8.67 -15.58 -0.52
C HIS A 40 10.20 -15.54 -0.55
N THR A 41 10.73 -14.49 -1.17
CA THR A 41 12.18 -14.18 -1.17
C THR A 41 12.46 -13.05 -0.21
N ASP A 42 13.40 -13.26 0.71
CA ASP A 42 13.91 -12.21 1.59
C ASP A 42 15.14 -11.54 1.00
N LEU A 43 15.14 -10.21 1.01
CA LEU A 43 16.28 -9.35 0.73
C LEU A 43 16.60 -8.54 2.00
N SER A 44 17.87 -8.30 2.27
CA SER A 44 18.29 -7.46 3.40
C SER A 44 17.94 -5.99 3.15
N GLY A 45 17.55 -5.26 4.19
CA GLY A 45 17.45 -3.80 4.11
C GLY A 45 18.74 -3.14 3.61
N GLY A 46 18.62 -2.04 2.89
CA GLY A 46 19.74 -1.31 2.31
C GLY A 46 19.43 -0.64 0.98
N GLN A 47 20.50 -0.30 0.25
CA GLN A 47 20.44 0.41 -1.01
C GLN A 47 20.48 -0.56 -2.20
N TYR A 48 19.59 -0.34 -3.16
CA TYR A 48 19.46 -1.12 -4.39
C TYR A 48 19.76 -0.21 -5.59
N SER A 49 21.03 -0.13 -5.99
CA SER A 49 21.52 0.75 -7.07
C SER A 49 21.72 0.04 -8.42
N GLY A 50 21.68 -1.30 -8.45
CA GLY A 50 21.88 -2.10 -9.65
C GLY A 50 20.59 -2.37 -10.44
N ASN A 51 20.73 -3.19 -11.49
CA ASN A 51 19.58 -3.73 -12.20
C ASN A 51 18.98 -4.90 -11.43
N GLY A 52 17.66 -4.93 -11.25
CA GLY A 52 16.97 -5.96 -10.48
C GLY A 52 15.72 -6.49 -11.20
N ASN A 53 15.46 -7.79 -11.02
CA ASN A 53 14.20 -8.42 -11.41
C ASN A 53 13.57 -9.09 -10.18
N TRP A 54 12.43 -8.56 -9.74
CA TRP A 54 11.69 -9.02 -8.56
C TRP A 54 10.41 -9.78 -8.93
N GLY A 55 10.40 -10.41 -10.10
CA GLY A 55 9.27 -11.16 -10.64
C GLY A 55 9.02 -10.77 -12.09
N THR A 56 8.32 -11.64 -12.82
CA THR A 56 7.86 -11.36 -14.19
C THR A 56 6.37 -11.55 -14.29
N SER A 57 5.75 -11.08 -15.37
CA SER A 57 4.31 -11.28 -15.60
C SER A 57 3.89 -12.76 -15.63
N GLY A 58 4.76 -13.64 -16.14
CA GLY A 58 4.51 -15.09 -16.17
C GLY A 58 4.86 -15.82 -14.87
N SER A 59 5.75 -15.24 -14.05
CA SER A 59 6.20 -15.80 -12.77
C SER A 59 6.29 -14.68 -11.73
N PRO A 60 5.15 -14.15 -11.26
CA PRO A 60 5.14 -13.12 -10.23
C PRO A 60 5.66 -13.69 -8.90
N ARG A 61 6.26 -12.84 -8.06
CA ARG A 61 6.91 -13.25 -6.82
C ARG A 61 6.44 -12.43 -5.63
N ILE A 62 6.55 -13.02 -4.45
CA ILE A 62 6.48 -12.29 -3.18
C ILE A 62 7.92 -12.01 -2.75
N THR A 63 8.26 -10.72 -2.64
CA THR A 63 9.58 -10.25 -2.23
C THR A 63 9.43 -9.43 -0.96
N ARG A 64 10.19 -9.77 0.08
CA ARG A 64 10.24 -9.03 1.34
C ARG A 64 11.60 -8.39 1.49
N ILE A 65 11.65 -7.12 1.87
CA ILE A 65 12.86 -6.43 2.29
C ILE A 65 12.82 -6.30 3.81
N THR A 66 13.80 -6.92 4.49
CA THR A 66 13.92 -6.93 5.94
C THR A 66 14.63 -5.66 6.41
N GLY A 67 13.85 -4.58 6.53
CA GLY A 67 14.29 -3.25 6.96
C GLY A 67 13.98 -2.17 5.92
N ASN A 68 14.68 -1.04 6.02
CA ASN A 68 14.52 0.09 5.10
C ASN A 68 15.07 -0.25 3.71
N ALA A 69 14.40 0.24 2.66
CA ALA A 69 14.80 0.05 1.27
C ALA A 69 15.02 1.41 0.60
N ASP A 70 16.18 1.60 -0.03
CA ASP A 70 16.45 2.75 -0.90
C ASP A 70 16.74 2.26 -2.33
N ILE A 71 15.78 2.44 -3.24
CA ILE A 71 15.82 1.96 -4.61
C ILE A 71 16.27 3.09 -5.53
N GLN A 72 17.51 3.01 -6.00
CA GLN A 72 18.13 3.99 -6.88
C GLN A 72 18.45 3.43 -8.28
N GLY A 73 18.41 2.09 -8.43
CA GLY A 73 18.72 1.39 -9.66
C GLY A 73 17.55 1.26 -10.63
N THR A 74 17.70 0.37 -11.61
CA THR A 74 16.63 0.01 -12.56
C THR A 74 16.05 -1.34 -12.18
N ILE A 75 14.86 -1.34 -11.57
CA ILE A 75 14.25 -2.56 -11.03
C ILE A 75 12.86 -2.72 -11.63
N GLU A 76 12.60 -3.90 -12.20
CA GLU A 76 11.27 -4.32 -12.62
C GLU A 76 10.79 -5.46 -11.71
N GLY A 77 9.51 -5.44 -11.33
CA GLY A 77 8.93 -6.49 -10.50
C GLY A 77 7.45 -6.72 -10.74
N TYR A 78 7.01 -7.95 -10.46
CA TYR A 78 5.62 -8.37 -10.58
C TYR A 78 5.25 -9.22 -9.35
N GLY A 79 4.07 -8.98 -8.78
CA GLY A 79 3.54 -9.73 -7.64
C GLY A 79 3.35 -8.86 -6.41
N VAL A 80 4.01 -9.21 -5.31
CA VAL A 80 3.87 -8.51 -4.02
C VAL A 80 5.24 -8.11 -3.48
N LEU A 81 5.43 -6.83 -3.19
CA LEU A 81 6.61 -6.30 -2.52
C LEU A 81 6.24 -5.86 -1.12
N ILE A 82 6.97 -6.35 -0.12
CA ILE A 82 6.78 -6.00 1.30
C ILE A 82 8.08 -5.37 1.81
N VAL A 83 8.00 -4.21 2.43
CA VAL A 83 9.13 -3.52 3.05
C VAL A 83 8.83 -3.34 4.53
N ASP A 84 9.64 -3.95 5.39
CA ASP A 84 9.48 -3.90 6.85
C ASP A 84 10.07 -2.62 7.47
N GLY A 85 10.09 -1.54 6.68
CA GLY A 85 10.73 -0.28 7.01
C GLY A 85 10.25 0.85 6.09
N ALA A 86 11.04 1.92 6.03
CA ALA A 86 10.85 3.01 5.09
C ALA A 86 11.19 2.60 3.66
N LEU A 87 10.48 3.16 2.67
CA LEU A 87 10.66 2.89 1.25
C LEU A 87 11.02 4.18 0.51
N GLY A 88 12.29 4.33 0.15
CA GLY A 88 12.77 5.34 -0.77
C GLY A 88 12.91 4.78 -2.18
N VAL A 89 12.44 5.53 -3.17
CA VAL A 89 12.57 5.21 -4.60
C VAL A 89 13.01 6.48 -5.31
N GLN A 90 14.19 6.45 -5.93
CA GLN A 90 14.78 7.56 -6.68
C GLN A 90 15.24 7.14 -8.09
N GLY A 91 15.24 5.83 -8.38
CA GLY A 91 15.65 5.24 -9.65
C GLY A 91 14.52 4.95 -10.64
N ASN A 92 14.82 4.11 -11.62
CA ASN A 92 13.85 3.58 -12.58
C ASN A 92 13.18 2.33 -11.99
N PHE A 93 12.20 2.52 -11.13
CA PHE A 93 11.49 1.43 -10.47
C PHE A 93 10.13 1.19 -11.13
N THR A 94 9.86 0.01 -11.66
CA THR A 94 8.53 -0.36 -12.17
C THR A 94 8.04 -1.61 -11.47
N PHE A 95 6.88 -1.52 -10.81
CA PHE A 95 6.31 -2.65 -10.10
C PHE A 95 4.85 -2.87 -10.47
N HIS A 96 4.51 -4.07 -10.89
CA HIS A 96 3.16 -4.50 -11.24
C HIS A 96 2.58 -5.40 -10.15
N GLY A 97 1.68 -4.86 -9.33
CA GLY A 97 1.01 -5.59 -8.26
C GLY A 97 0.84 -4.78 -7.00
N LEU A 98 1.03 -5.44 -5.85
CA LEU A 98 0.82 -4.85 -4.54
C LEU A 98 2.15 -4.49 -3.89
N VAL A 99 2.33 -3.24 -3.50
CA VAL A 99 3.46 -2.78 -2.69
C VAL A 99 2.96 -2.46 -1.29
N ILE A 100 3.63 -2.98 -0.26
CA ILE A 100 3.28 -2.78 1.15
C ILE A 100 4.51 -2.27 1.90
N ALA A 101 4.44 -1.08 2.51
CA ALA A 101 5.45 -0.54 3.42
C ALA A 101 4.91 -0.51 4.85
N ARG A 102 5.63 -1.06 5.83
CA ARG A 102 5.13 -1.28 7.21
C ARG A 102 5.86 -0.55 8.34
N GLY A 103 7.02 0.07 8.08
CA GLY A 103 7.80 0.79 9.11
C GLY A 103 7.19 2.12 9.52
N ASP A 104 7.95 3.01 10.17
CA ASP A 104 7.57 4.42 10.30
C ASP A 104 7.63 5.04 8.90
N VAL A 105 6.49 5.04 8.21
CA VAL A 105 6.49 5.07 6.75
C VAL A 105 6.70 6.47 6.23
N GLN A 106 7.88 6.70 5.66
CA GLN A 106 8.11 7.69 4.61
C GLN A 106 8.22 6.92 3.29
N VAL A 107 7.18 6.93 2.46
CA VAL A 107 7.32 6.53 1.06
C VAL A 107 7.74 7.74 0.27
N GLN A 108 8.98 7.76 -0.23
CA GLN A 108 9.44 8.81 -1.13
C GLN A 108 9.63 8.25 -2.52
N ILE A 109 8.87 8.74 -3.50
CA ILE A 109 9.04 8.35 -4.91
C ILE A 109 9.47 9.56 -5.71
N THR A 110 10.69 9.55 -6.22
CA THR A 110 11.28 10.57 -7.09
C THR A 110 11.85 9.92 -8.36
N GLY A 111 12.10 10.72 -9.40
CA GLY A 111 12.61 10.20 -10.67
C GLY A 111 11.51 9.59 -11.56
N ASN A 112 11.81 8.46 -12.20
CA ASN A 112 10.89 7.76 -13.11
C ASN A 112 10.51 6.41 -12.52
N ALA A 113 9.57 6.44 -11.57
CA ALA A 113 9.08 5.26 -10.89
C ALA A 113 7.58 5.06 -11.11
N GLY A 114 7.18 3.81 -11.32
CA GLY A 114 5.82 3.39 -11.63
C GLY A 114 5.37 2.24 -10.75
N ILE A 115 4.25 2.42 -10.04
CA ILE A 115 3.53 1.33 -9.38
C ILE A 115 2.22 1.13 -10.13
N TYR A 116 2.02 -0.04 -10.70
CA TYR A 116 0.82 -0.46 -11.42
C TYR A 116 0.07 -1.52 -10.61
N GLY A 117 -0.95 -1.10 -9.87
CA GLY A 117 -1.69 -1.93 -8.92
C GLY A 117 -2.09 -1.11 -7.70
N SER A 118 -1.54 -1.42 -6.53
CA SER A 118 -1.84 -0.71 -5.28
C SER A 118 -0.60 -0.53 -4.42
N LEU A 119 -0.56 0.60 -3.71
CA LEU A 119 0.39 0.88 -2.64
C LEU A 119 -0.39 0.90 -1.31
N MET A 120 0.07 0.11 -0.33
CA MET A 120 -0.42 0.11 1.04
C MET A 120 0.70 0.61 1.96
N ILE A 121 0.34 1.53 2.84
CA ILE A 121 1.26 2.17 3.78
C ILE A 121 0.73 1.88 5.18
N GLY A 122 1.56 1.29 6.03
CA GLY A 122 1.29 1.15 7.45
C GLY A 122 1.23 2.53 8.09
N GLY A 123 0.24 2.77 8.94
CA GLY A 123 0.14 4.03 9.66
C GLY A 123 1.37 4.23 10.56
N SER A 124 1.91 5.44 10.56
CA SER A 124 3.01 5.82 11.45
C SER A 124 2.57 5.73 12.92
N THR A 125 3.48 5.31 13.79
CA THR A 125 3.27 5.40 15.25
C THR A 125 3.68 6.76 15.81
N GLU A 126 4.36 7.58 15.01
CA GLU A 126 4.78 8.92 15.39
C GLU A 126 3.58 9.89 15.45
N PRO A 127 3.51 10.79 16.45
CA PRO A 127 2.39 11.72 16.62
C PRO A 127 2.23 12.78 15.52
N ASP A 128 3.28 13.05 14.75
CA ASP A 128 3.33 14.06 13.68
C ASP A 128 4.41 13.67 12.65
N PRO A 129 4.17 12.64 11.82
CA PRO A 129 5.15 12.22 10.82
C PRO A 129 5.23 13.28 9.71
N ASP A 130 6.44 13.78 9.42
CA ASP A 130 6.65 14.79 8.38
C ASP A 130 6.07 14.36 7.01
N TYR A 131 6.10 13.06 6.67
CA TYR A 131 5.45 12.51 5.48
C TYR A 131 5.06 11.03 5.68
N GLU A 132 3.81 10.68 5.36
CA GLU A 132 3.38 9.27 5.19
C GLU A 132 3.62 8.80 3.74
N LEU A 133 3.43 9.70 2.77
CA LEU A 133 3.68 9.50 1.33
C LEU A 133 4.08 10.83 0.67
N ASP A 134 5.23 10.85 -0.01
CA ASP A 134 5.74 11.96 -0.83
C ASP A 134 6.07 11.47 -2.24
N VAL A 135 5.34 11.97 -3.24
CA VAL A 135 5.47 11.57 -4.65
C VAL A 135 5.88 12.79 -5.47
N ARG A 136 7.07 12.76 -6.06
CA ARG A 136 7.68 13.86 -6.82
C ARG A 136 8.25 13.39 -8.16
N GLY A 137 8.61 14.34 -9.02
CA GLY A 137 9.19 14.05 -10.34
C GLY A 137 8.17 13.41 -11.30
N ASN A 138 8.59 12.39 -12.06
CA ASN A 138 7.75 11.67 -13.02
C ASN A 138 7.22 10.34 -12.44
N ALA A 139 7.01 10.32 -11.13
CA ALA A 139 6.46 9.17 -10.43
C ALA A 139 4.96 8.98 -10.71
N HIS A 140 4.50 7.74 -10.81
CA HIS A 140 3.08 7.43 -10.99
C HIS A 140 2.66 6.17 -10.22
N ILE A 141 1.49 6.26 -9.58
CA ILE A 141 0.80 5.12 -8.98
C ILE A 141 -0.52 4.98 -9.74
N ARG A 142 -0.69 3.89 -10.48
CA ARG A 142 -1.86 3.64 -11.33
C ARG A 142 -2.54 2.37 -10.89
N PHE A 143 -3.85 2.44 -10.69
CA PHE A 143 -4.65 1.25 -10.42
C PHE A 143 -4.59 0.28 -11.60
N ASP A 144 -4.33 -0.99 -11.30
CA ASP A 144 -4.37 -2.10 -12.27
C ASP A 144 -5.17 -3.25 -11.65
N SER A 145 -6.38 -3.45 -12.16
CA SER A 145 -7.28 -4.49 -11.67
C SER A 145 -6.75 -5.90 -11.94
N CYS A 146 -6.01 -6.12 -13.02
CA CYS A 146 -5.47 -7.43 -13.37
C CYS A 146 -4.34 -7.79 -12.42
N ALA A 147 -3.44 -6.85 -12.15
CA ALA A 147 -2.36 -7.03 -11.19
C ALA A 147 -2.89 -7.30 -9.76
N LEU A 148 -3.95 -6.59 -9.36
CA LEU A 148 -4.59 -6.81 -8.05
C LEU A 148 -5.42 -8.09 -7.98
N ALA A 149 -6.04 -8.51 -9.08
CA ALA A 149 -6.73 -9.80 -9.14
C ALA A 149 -5.75 -10.96 -8.94
N ALA A 150 -4.54 -10.87 -9.53
CA ALA A 150 -3.48 -11.84 -9.30
C ALA A 150 -3.04 -11.87 -7.83
N ALA A 151 -2.79 -10.71 -7.22
CA ALA A 151 -2.44 -10.61 -5.79
C ALA A 151 -3.55 -11.16 -4.88
N ASN A 152 -4.82 -10.87 -5.20
CA ASN A 152 -5.99 -11.38 -4.47
C ASN A 152 -6.17 -12.90 -4.59
N GLY A 153 -5.63 -13.51 -5.65
CA GLY A 153 -5.62 -14.97 -5.82
C GLY A 153 -4.72 -15.70 -4.82
N TRP A 154 -3.70 -15.03 -4.28
CA TRP A 154 -2.80 -15.59 -3.26
C TRP A 154 -3.29 -15.35 -1.84
N VAL A 155 -3.61 -14.10 -1.52
CA VAL A 155 -4.18 -13.70 -0.24
C VAL A 155 -5.41 -12.85 -0.54
N PRO A 156 -6.59 -13.18 0.01
CA PRO A 156 -7.77 -12.36 -0.13
C PRO A 156 -7.50 -10.94 0.37
N LEU A 157 -7.61 -9.95 -0.51
CA LEU A 157 -7.46 -8.55 -0.15
C LEU A 157 -8.77 -8.03 0.47
N PRO A 158 -8.71 -7.04 1.38
CA PRO A 158 -9.91 -6.42 1.92
C PRO A 158 -10.77 -5.89 0.78
N LYS A 159 -11.98 -6.41 0.67
CA LYS A 159 -12.94 -5.95 -0.33
C LYS A 159 -13.64 -4.72 0.21
N ALA A 160 -13.80 -3.70 -0.64
CA ALA A 160 -14.56 -2.52 -0.29
C ALA A 160 -15.99 -2.91 0.13
N ALA A 161 -16.50 -2.26 1.18
CA ALA A 161 -17.91 -2.34 1.52
C ALA A 161 -18.73 -1.83 0.32
N LYS A 162 -19.62 -2.68 -0.22
CA LYS A 162 -20.55 -2.28 -1.27
C LYS A 162 -21.81 -1.76 -0.60
N LEU A 163 -22.16 -0.48 -0.82
CA LEU A 163 -23.49 0.01 -0.47
C LEU A 163 -24.49 -0.66 -1.41
N VAL A 164 -25.31 -1.59 -0.89
CA VAL A 164 -26.15 -2.47 -1.73
C VAL A 164 -27.51 -1.84 -2.03
N ALA A 165 -28.07 -1.08 -1.08
CA ALA A 165 -29.26 -0.26 -1.27
C ALA A 165 -29.38 0.75 -0.13
N TRP A 166 -30.06 1.87 -0.40
CA TRP A 166 -30.67 2.71 0.63
C TRP A 166 -32.13 2.95 0.22
N GLN A 167 -33.05 2.91 1.18
CA GLN A 167 -34.45 3.26 0.95
C GLN A 167 -34.86 4.28 2.00
N GLU A 168 -35.26 5.46 1.55
CA GLU A 168 -35.97 6.42 2.38
C GLU A 168 -37.47 6.17 2.26
N LYS A 169 -38.13 6.08 3.42
CA LYS A 169 -39.60 5.95 3.51
C LYS A 169 -40.14 7.24 4.10
N LEU A 170 -40.66 8.11 3.24
CA LEU A 170 -41.45 9.26 3.65
C LEU A 170 -42.87 8.78 4.01
N THR A 171 -43.31 9.07 5.23
CA THR A 171 -44.70 8.91 5.68
C THR A 171 -45.50 10.15 5.36
#